data_AF-A0A8T1TV06-F1
#
_entry.id   AF-A0A8T1TV06-F1
#
_cell.length_a   1.000
_cell.length_b   1.000
_cell.length_c   1.000
_cell.angle_alpha   90.00
_cell.angle_beta   90.00
_cell.angle_gamma   90.00
#
_symmetry.space_group_name_H-M   'P 1'
#
loop_
_entity.id
_entity.type
_entity.pdbx_description
1 polymer ?
#
loop_
_entity_poly.entity_id
_entity_poly.type
_entity_poly.pdbx_seq_one_letter_code
_entity_poly.pdbx_strand_id
1 'polypeptide(L)'
;AKDLFTDLPHIVTAVPLFLDSSVELPLHRPGRFNSLKLLQRIWDSSEKYVDDTISNADEPWTLCKYIATDKHYRQYQFTLSLLEIVELKNIEMLRWVVERFQDLKVLAKVVYHAVEKGSVEIFTVFV
;
A
#
# COMPACT_ATOMS: atom_id res chain seq x y z
N ALA A 1 -24.78 9.53 7.70
CA ALA A 1 -23.87 8.44 8.13
C ALA A 1 -23.26 8.70 9.51
N LYS A 2 -22.95 9.95 9.89
CA LYS A 2 -22.39 10.29 11.21
C LYS A 2 -23.36 10.02 12.37
N ASP A 3 -24.66 10.14 12.13
CA ASP A 3 -25.71 10.02 13.16
C ASP A 3 -26.14 8.57 13.45
N LEU A 4 -25.61 7.58 12.71
CA LEU A 4 -25.91 6.16 12.90
C LEU A 4 -25.03 5.48 13.95
N PHE A 5 -23.94 6.14 14.39
CA PHE A 5 -22.95 5.56 15.31
C PHE A 5 -23.02 6.14 16.72
N THR A 6 -23.93 7.08 16.99
CA THR A 6 -24.12 7.67 18.32
C THR A 6 -24.53 6.64 19.38
N ASP A 7 -25.22 5.57 18.96
CA ASP A 7 -25.66 4.49 19.85
C ASP A 7 -24.58 3.43 20.12
N LEU A 8 -23.42 3.54 19.46
CA LEU A 8 -22.34 2.56 19.52
C LEU A 8 -21.00 3.25 19.83
N PRO A 9 -20.81 3.77 21.06
CA PRO A 9 -19.65 4.56 21.43
C PRO A 9 -18.32 3.79 21.28
N HIS A 10 -18.34 2.47 21.46
CA HIS A 10 -17.17 1.62 21.25
C HIS A 10 -16.75 1.54 19.77
N ILE A 11 -17.68 1.65 18.82
CA ILE A 11 -17.38 1.71 17.38
C ILE A 11 -16.80 3.07 17.02
N VAL A 12 -17.33 4.16 17.61
CA VAL A 12 -16.80 5.51 17.43
C VAL A 12 -15.35 5.62 17.91
N THR A 13 -14.96 4.88 18.93
CA THR A 13 -13.57 4.84 19.41
C THR A 13 -12.70 3.84 18.64
N ALA A 14 -13.24 2.67 18.28
CA ALA A 14 -12.50 1.61 17.59
C ALA A 14 -12.20 1.93 16.12
N VAL A 15 -13.09 2.64 15.41
CA VAL A 15 -12.88 2.99 13.99
C VAL A 15 -11.69 3.93 13.81
N PRO A 16 -11.55 5.04 14.57
CA PRO A 16 -10.34 5.86 14.56
C PRO A 16 -9.10 5.08 14.94
N LEU A 17 -9.13 4.28 16.01
CA LEU A 17 -7.98 3.44 16.42
C LEU A 17 -7.57 2.43 15.33
N PHE A 18 -8.53 1.82 14.65
CA PHE A 18 -8.27 0.93 13.51
C PHE A 18 -7.68 1.70 12.34
N LEU A 19 -8.22 2.87 12.02
CA LEU A 19 -7.72 3.73 10.95
C LEU A 19 -6.33 4.31 11.27
N ASP A 20 -6.04 4.59 12.53
CA ASP A 20 -4.75 5.12 12.99
C ASP A 20 -3.70 4.02 13.03
N SER A 21 -4.07 2.79 13.42
CA SER A 21 -3.18 1.61 13.29
C SER A 21 -3.06 1.11 11.84
N SER A 22 -3.99 1.46 10.95
CA SER A 22 -3.95 1.03 9.55
C SER A 22 -2.76 1.58 8.77
N VAL A 23 -2.12 2.65 9.25
CA VAL A 23 -0.89 3.19 8.66
C VAL A 23 0.31 2.26 8.84
N GLU A 24 0.23 1.30 9.77
CA GLU A 24 1.23 0.24 9.95
C GLU A 24 0.92 -1.04 9.16
N LEU A 25 -0.14 -1.04 8.34
CA LEU A 25 -0.45 -2.17 7.47
C LEU A 25 0.45 -2.18 6.22
N PRO A 26 1.13 -3.32 5.93
CA PRO A 26 1.89 -3.49 4.70
C PRO A 26 1.09 -3.07 3.46
N LEU A 27 1.72 -2.43 2.47
CA LEU A 27 1.04 -1.93 1.27
C LEU A 27 0.38 -3.04 0.42
N HIS A 28 0.86 -4.28 0.54
CA HIS A 28 0.14 -5.48 0.13
C HIS A 28 -0.78 -5.90 1.29
N ARG A 29 -2.08 -5.73 1.23
CA ARG A 29 -3.09 -5.98 2.30
C ARG A 29 -4.20 -4.97 2.05
N PRO A 30 -3.94 -3.67 1.88
CA PRO A 30 -4.87 -2.73 1.23
C PRO A 30 -5.34 -3.21 -0.14
N GLY A 31 -4.49 -3.94 -0.87
CA GLY A 31 -4.91 -4.71 -2.05
C GLY A 31 -6.14 -5.58 -1.74
N ARG A 32 -6.05 -6.43 -0.72
CA ARG A 32 -7.20 -7.23 -0.24
C ARG A 32 -8.44 -6.42 0.17
N PHE A 33 -8.28 -5.16 0.58
CA PHE A 33 -9.40 -4.28 0.92
C PHE A 33 -9.96 -3.50 -0.27
N ASN A 34 -9.34 -3.63 -1.45
CA ASN A 34 -9.70 -2.94 -2.69
C ASN A 34 -9.93 -1.42 -2.51
N SER A 35 -9.19 -0.81 -1.58
CA SER A 35 -9.45 0.56 -1.13
C SER A 35 -8.26 1.46 -1.47
N LEU A 36 -8.36 2.15 -2.61
CA LEU A 36 -7.41 3.16 -3.04
C LEU A 36 -7.25 4.28 -2.00
N LYS A 37 -8.33 4.67 -1.32
CA LYS A 37 -8.28 5.70 -0.26
C LYS A 37 -7.41 5.29 0.92
N LEU A 38 -7.47 4.01 1.30
CA LEU A 38 -6.64 3.48 2.38
C LEU A 38 -5.17 3.42 1.96
N LEU A 39 -4.93 2.95 0.74
CA LEU A 39 -3.58 2.88 0.16
C LEU A 39 -2.94 4.27 0.04
N GLN A 40 -3.71 5.28 -0.40
CA GLN A 40 -3.31 6.69 -0.42
C GLN A 40 -2.97 7.20 0.98
N ARG A 41 -3.81 6.93 1.98
CA ARG A 41 -3.53 7.35 3.36
C ARG A 41 -2.23 6.76 3.91
N ILE A 42 -1.96 5.48 3.65
CA ILE A 42 -0.71 4.81 4.07
C ILE A 42 0.49 5.48 3.39
N TRP A 43 0.36 5.79 2.09
CA TRP A 43 1.39 6.47 1.33
C TRP A 43 1.67 7.90 1.81
N ASP A 44 0.62 8.71 2.00
CA ASP A 44 0.75 10.07 2.53
C ASP A 44 1.43 10.09 3.91
N SER A 45 1.19 9.04 4.71
CA SER A 45 1.85 8.86 6.00
C SER A 45 3.33 8.49 5.86
N SER A 46 3.73 7.85 4.76
CA SER A 46 5.13 7.53 4.45
C SER A 46 5.91 8.71 3.88
N GLU A 47 5.27 9.60 3.11
CA GLU A 47 5.95 10.76 2.49
C GLU A 47 6.60 11.70 3.50
N LYS A 48 6.06 11.74 4.74
CA LYS A 48 6.63 12.51 5.85
C LYS A 48 8.08 12.13 6.19
N TYR A 49 8.51 10.93 5.82
CA TYR A 49 9.84 10.39 6.11
C TYR A 49 10.81 10.50 4.91
N VAL A 50 10.39 11.05 3.77
CA VAL A 50 11.23 11.15 2.56
C VAL A 50 12.36 12.17 2.75
N ASP A 51 12.06 13.30 3.40
CA ASP A 51 13.02 14.37 3.70
C ASP A 51 13.67 14.23 5.08
N ASP A 52 13.30 13.18 5.83
CA ASP A 52 13.81 12.95 7.18
C ASP A 52 15.25 12.41 7.12
N THR A 53 16.16 13.32 6.78
CA THR A 53 17.62 13.15 6.77
C THR A 53 18.17 12.97 8.18
N ILE A 54 17.33 13.11 9.21
CA ILE A 54 17.69 13.01 10.62
C ILE A 54 16.87 11.87 11.23
N SER A 55 17.05 10.65 10.71
CA SER A 55 16.59 9.46 11.42
C SER A 55 17.30 9.42 12.78
N ASN A 56 16.62 9.88 13.83
CA ASN A 56 17.05 9.65 15.19
C ASN A 56 17.19 8.13 15.36
N ALA A 57 18.38 7.67 15.75
CA ALA A 57 18.68 6.24 15.89
C ALA A 57 17.76 5.54 16.92
N ASP A 58 17.10 6.31 17.79
CA ASP A 58 16.19 5.85 18.83
C ASP A 58 14.70 5.84 18.42
N GLU A 59 14.38 6.18 17.17
CA GLU A 59 13.00 6.23 16.73
C GLU A 59 12.45 4.83 16.43
N PRO A 60 11.26 4.46 16.95
CA PRO A 60 10.72 3.11 16.82
C PRO A 60 10.47 2.71 15.36
N TRP A 61 10.60 1.41 15.09
CA TRP A 61 10.31 0.82 13.79
C TRP A 61 8.87 1.14 13.37
N THR A 62 8.70 1.82 12.24
CA THR A 62 7.39 2.00 11.61
C THR A 62 7.46 1.63 10.14
N LEU A 63 6.39 0.98 9.67
CA LEU A 63 6.27 0.52 8.30
C LEU A 63 6.40 1.67 7.28
N CYS A 64 5.73 2.79 7.54
CA CYS A 64 5.77 3.98 6.69
C CYS A 64 7.19 4.50 6.48
N LYS A 65 8.02 4.51 7.53
CA LYS A 65 9.42 4.95 7.44
C LYS A 65 10.25 4.06 6.51
N TYR A 66 10.11 2.74 6.62
CA TYR A 66 10.83 1.80 5.73
C TYR A 66 10.32 1.84 4.29
N ILE A 67 9.04 2.12 4.07
CA ILE A 67 8.50 2.38 2.72
C ILE A 67 9.10 3.65 2.10
N ALA A 68 9.49 4.65 2.91
CA ALA A 68 10.14 5.85 2.38
C ALA A 68 11.66 5.69 2.22
N THR A 69 12.33 5.00 3.15
CA THR A 69 13.79 5.07 3.30
C THR A 69 14.56 3.84 2.82
N ASP A 70 13.97 2.64 2.87
CA ASP A 70 14.68 1.39 2.56
C ASP A 70 14.36 0.88 1.14
N LYS A 71 15.36 0.94 0.26
CA LYS A 71 15.24 0.52 -1.15
C LYS A 71 14.83 -0.95 -1.32
N HIS A 72 15.31 -1.84 -0.46
CA HIS A 72 15.05 -3.28 -0.55
C HIS A 72 13.63 -3.57 -0.07
N TYR A 73 13.22 -2.92 1.01
CA TYR A 73 11.87 -3.00 1.54
C TYR A 73 10.84 -2.44 0.57
N ARG A 74 11.14 -1.30 -0.06
CA ARG A 74 10.32 -0.70 -1.13
C ARG A 74 10.10 -1.67 -2.28
N GLN A 75 11.18 -2.25 -2.83
CA GLN A 75 11.10 -3.26 -3.88
C GLN A 75 10.28 -4.49 -3.46
N TYR A 76 10.45 -4.96 -2.22
CA TYR A 76 9.70 -6.08 -1.68
C TYR A 76 8.20 -5.78 -1.58
N GLN A 77 7.82 -4.63 -1.00
CA GLN A 77 6.42 -4.22 -0.87
C GLN A 77 5.76 -3.98 -2.22
N PHE A 78 6.42 -3.27 -3.13
CA PHE A 78 5.94 -3.07 -4.50
C PHE A 78 5.61 -4.41 -5.16
N THR A 79 6.53 -5.36 -5.06
CA THR A 79 6.35 -6.69 -5.62
C THR A 79 5.16 -7.44 -5.03
N LEU A 80 4.97 -7.38 -3.70
CA LEU A 80 3.83 -8.03 -3.06
C LEU A 80 2.50 -7.36 -3.42
N SER A 81 2.47 -6.02 -3.48
CA SER A 81 1.29 -5.26 -3.91
C SER A 81 0.87 -5.65 -5.32
N LEU A 82 1.82 -5.78 -6.25
CA LEU A 82 1.53 -6.21 -7.61
C LEU A 82 0.92 -7.62 -7.66
N LEU A 83 1.44 -8.57 -6.87
CA LEU A 83 0.88 -9.93 -6.81
C LEU A 83 -0.58 -9.94 -6.34
N GLU A 84 -0.92 -9.16 -5.30
CA GLU A 84 -2.32 -9.05 -4.85
C GLU A 84 -3.22 -8.37 -5.89
N ILE A 85 -2.74 -7.31 -6.52
CA ILE A 85 -3.52 -6.56 -7.52
C ILE A 85 -3.82 -7.41 -8.76
N VAL A 86 -2.88 -8.27 -9.16
CA VAL A 86 -3.05 -9.25 -10.25
C VAL A 86 -4.23 -10.19 -9.98
N GLU A 87 -4.36 -10.70 -8.75
CA GLU A 87 -5.47 -11.56 -8.34
C GLU A 87 -6.81 -10.82 -8.35
N LEU A 88 -6.80 -9.54 -7.99
CA LEU A 88 -7.99 -8.68 -7.95
C LEU A 88 -8.39 -8.13 -9.33
N LYS A 89 -7.50 -8.24 -10.33
CA LYS A 89 -7.66 -7.63 -11.67
C LYS A 89 -7.98 -6.13 -11.62
N ASN A 90 -7.50 -5.42 -10.60
CA ASN A 90 -7.78 -4.01 -10.42
C ASN A 90 -6.72 -3.13 -11.13
N ILE A 91 -7.03 -2.71 -12.36
CA ILE A 91 -6.14 -1.89 -13.19
C ILE A 91 -5.93 -0.49 -12.60
N GLU A 92 -6.94 0.10 -11.96
CA GLU A 92 -6.84 1.44 -11.37
C GLU A 92 -5.82 1.44 -10.21
N MET A 93 -5.90 0.43 -9.35
CA MET A 93 -4.93 0.23 -8.27
C MET A 93 -3.54 -0.09 -8.80
N LEU A 94 -3.45 -0.84 -9.90
CA LEU A 94 -2.17 -1.11 -10.55
C LEU A 94 -1.49 0.19 -11.02
N ARG A 95 -2.22 1.06 -11.73
CA ARG A 95 -1.69 2.36 -12.19
C ARG A 95 -1.23 3.19 -11.01
N TRP A 96 -2.06 3.31 -9.98
CA TRP A 96 -1.75 4.07 -8.79
C TRP A 96 -0.43 3.62 -8.12
N VAL A 97 -0.19 2.30 -8.04
CA VAL A 97 1.03 1.73 -7.45
C VAL A 97 2.24 1.97 -8.36
N VAL A 98 2.13 1.68 -9.66
CA VAL A 98 3.25 1.87 -10.61
C VAL A 98 3.68 3.34 -10.71
N GLU A 99 2.72 4.27 -10.73
CA GLU A 99 2.98 5.71 -10.76
C GLU A 99 3.74 6.25 -9.55
N ARG A 100 3.66 5.58 -8.39
CA ARG A 100 4.34 5.98 -7.14
C ARG A 100 5.66 5.29 -6.92
N PHE A 101 5.84 4.12 -7.50
CA PHE A 101 7.03 3.30 -7.40
C PHE A 101 7.83 3.33 -8.72
N GLN A 102 7.99 4.51 -9.32
CA GLN A 102 8.56 4.69 -10.67
C GLN A 102 10.01 4.19 -10.79
N ASP A 103 10.75 4.15 -9.68
CA ASP A 103 12.15 3.73 -9.61
C ASP A 103 12.33 2.21 -9.45
N LEU A 104 11.23 1.46 -9.26
CA LEU A 104 11.27 0.04 -8.95
C LEU A 104 11.01 -0.83 -10.18
N LYS A 105 11.59 -2.04 -10.15
CA LYS A 105 11.49 -2.98 -11.27
C LYS A 105 10.35 -3.96 -11.04
N VAL A 106 9.54 -4.21 -12.08
CA VAL A 106 8.60 -5.32 -12.08
C VAL A 106 9.39 -6.63 -12.20
N LEU A 107 9.33 -7.47 -11.17
CA LEU A 107 10.04 -8.74 -11.17
C LEU A 107 9.34 -9.77 -12.06
N ALA A 108 10.11 -10.64 -12.72
CA ALA A 108 9.59 -11.68 -13.62
C ALA A 108 8.52 -12.56 -12.97
N LYS A 109 8.61 -12.82 -11.66
CA LYS A 109 7.58 -13.57 -10.92
C LYS A 109 6.19 -12.94 -10.97
N VAL A 110 6.08 -11.61 -11.03
CA VAL A 110 4.79 -10.91 -11.15
C VAL A 110 4.22 -11.12 -12.55
N VAL A 111 5.08 -11.06 -13.58
CA VAL A 111 4.70 -11.32 -14.98
C VAL A 111 4.21 -12.76 -15.15
N TYR A 112 4.93 -13.75 -14.62
CA TYR A 112 4.50 -15.15 -14.69
C TYR A 112 3.16 -15.37 -13.97
N HIS A 113 3.00 -14.76 -12.80
CA HIS A 113 1.75 -14.84 -12.05
C HIS A 113 0.57 -14.19 -12.79
N ALA A 114 0.80 -13.05 -13.44
CA ALA A 114 -0.18 -12.38 -14.29
C ALA A 114 -0.65 -13.26 -15.46
N VAL A 115 0.29 -13.93 -16.14
CA VAL A 115 0.00 -14.87 -17.23
C VAL A 115 -0.80 -16.06 -16.70
N GLU A 116 -0.38 -16.66 -15.59
CA GLU A 116 -1.07 -17.80 -14.96
C GLU A 116 -2.53 -17.48 -14.62
N LYS A 117 -2.81 -16.24 -14.19
CA LYS A 117 -4.16 -15.78 -13.82
C LYS A 117 -4.99 -15.26 -14.99
N GLY A 118 -4.44 -15.26 -16.21
CA GLY A 118 -5.09 -14.72 -17.39
C GLY A 118 -5.44 -13.24 -17.25
N SER A 119 -4.67 -12.50 -16.46
CA SER A 119 -4.81 -11.06 -16.28
C SER A 119 -3.95 -10.38 -17.34
N VAL A 120 -4.46 -10.30 -18.57
CA VAL A 120 -3.67 -9.74 -19.69
C VAL A 120 -3.76 -8.21 -19.72
N GLU A 121 -4.85 -7.62 -19.23
CA GLU A 121 -5.03 -6.17 -19.27
C GLU A 121 -4.01 -5.40 -18.41
N ILE A 122 -3.47 -6.03 -17.36
CA ILE A 122 -2.45 -5.43 -16.49
C ILE A 122 -1.11 -5.17 -17.21
N PHE A 123 -0.81 -5.88 -18.31
CA PHE A 123 0.38 -5.61 -19.11
C PHE A 123 0.34 -4.23 -19.78
N THR A 124 -0.85 -3.64 -19.98
CA THR A 124 -0.97 -2.29 -20.52
C THR A 124 -0.41 -1.19 -19.60
N VAL A 125 -0.12 -1.52 -18.34
CA VAL A 125 0.42 -0.59 -17.34
C VAL A 125 1.94 -0.73 -17.18
N PHE A 126 2.53 -1.86 -17.61
CA PHE A 126 3.96 -2.10 -17.47
C PHE A 126 4.81 -1.60 -18.64
N VAL A 127 4.16 -1.09 -19.70
CA VAL A 127 4.78 -0.54 -20.92
C VAL A 127 5.00 0.96 -20.76
#